data_AF-A0AAV6YUY0-F1
#
_entry.id   AF-A0AAV6YUY0-F1
#
_cell.length_a   1.000
_cell.length_b   1.000
_cell.length_c   1.000
_cell.angle_alpha   90.00
_cell.angle_beta   90.00
_cell.angle_gamma   90.00
#
_symmetry.space_group_name_H-M   'P 1'
#
loop_
_entity.id
_entity.type
_entity.pdbx_description
1 polymer ?
#
loop_
_entity_poly.entity_id
_entity_poly.type
_entity_poly.pdbx_seq_one_letter_code
_entity_poly.pdbx_strand_id
1 'polypeptide(L)'
;MGRDLRRLAKFYQVPVREPSDVFHVMLKKGSFSAMRFVTAVQMSHPEFVESVSRELWMRIWSEDKDITEPESLLEAAEKAGIPEDLAKKLLSSITSPEVKNKLKENTEKALEYGVFGMPSIVAHINDKPELFFGSDRFELLAHLLGQYLTIRLLLLYVAL
;
A
#
# COMPACT_ATOMS: atom_id res chain seq x y z
N MET A 1 -2.22 -17.22 8.34
CA MET A 1 -2.52 -15.84 7.89
C MET A 1 -3.62 -15.18 8.73
N GLY A 2 -4.90 -15.55 8.61
CA GLY A 2 -6.01 -14.82 9.27
C GLY A 2 -5.91 -14.63 10.80
N ARG A 3 -5.35 -15.58 11.56
CA ARG A 3 -5.09 -15.39 13.01
C ARG A 3 -4.12 -14.25 13.30
N ASP A 4 -3.07 -14.14 12.49
CA ASP A 4 -2.03 -13.13 12.67
C ASP A 4 -2.52 -11.77 12.20
N LEU A 5 -3.23 -11.72 11.06
CA LEU A 5 -3.86 -10.51 10.56
C LEU A 5 -4.76 -9.82 11.60
N ARG A 6 -5.53 -10.61 12.38
CA ARG A 6 -6.35 -10.07 13.49
C ARG A 6 -5.53 -9.51 14.65
N ARG A 7 -4.35 -10.07 14.93
CA ARG A 7 -3.44 -9.53 15.95
C ARG A 7 -2.82 -8.22 15.46
N LEU A 8 -2.34 -8.22 14.21
CA LEU A 8 -1.72 -7.05 13.58
C LEU A 8 -2.71 -5.90 13.39
N ALA A 9 -3.96 -6.18 13.01
CA ALA A 9 -5.02 -5.17 12.93
C ALA A 9 -5.23 -4.44 14.27
N LYS A 10 -5.24 -5.19 15.38
CA LYS A 10 -5.33 -4.61 16.73
C LYS A 10 -4.07 -3.84 17.13
N PHE A 11 -2.89 -4.42 16.85
CA PHE A 11 -1.60 -3.83 17.22
C PHE A 11 -1.34 -2.51 16.49
N TYR A 12 -1.50 -2.50 15.16
CA TYR A 12 -1.29 -1.31 14.32
C TYR A 12 -2.49 -0.37 14.28
N GLN A 13 -3.62 -0.73 14.90
CA GLN A 13 -4.87 0.03 14.86
C GLN A 13 -5.36 0.32 13.43
N VAL A 14 -5.12 -0.64 12.53
CA VAL A 14 -5.60 -0.59 11.14
C VAL A 14 -6.81 -1.54 11.03
N PRO A 15 -7.94 -1.11 10.47
CA PRO A 15 -9.18 -1.89 10.44
C PRO A 15 -9.17 -3.02 9.40
N VAL A 16 -8.07 -3.78 9.31
CA VAL A 16 -7.93 -4.87 8.33
C VAL A 16 -8.85 -6.03 8.68
N ARG A 17 -9.62 -6.46 7.68
CA ARG A 17 -10.49 -7.62 7.68
C ARG A 17 -10.23 -8.41 6.41
N GLU A 18 -10.05 -9.71 6.57
CA GLU A 18 -9.82 -10.62 5.46
C GLU A 18 -11.10 -10.70 4.59
N PRO A 19 -10.99 -10.57 3.25
CA PRO A 19 -12.11 -10.79 2.33
C PRO A 19 -12.78 -12.15 2.57
N SER A 20 -14.08 -12.26 2.28
CA SER A 20 -14.82 -13.53 2.42
C SER A 20 -14.26 -14.63 1.50
N ASP A 21 -13.80 -14.27 0.30
CA ASP A 21 -13.10 -15.16 -0.64
C ASP A 21 -11.76 -14.56 -1.10
N VAL A 22 -10.77 -14.70 -0.22
CA VAL A 22 -9.39 -14.21 -0.44
C VAL A 22 -8.75 -14.78 -1.70
N PHE A 23 -8.98 -16.07 -1.99
CA PHE A 23 -8.37 -16.72 -3.16
C PHE A 23 -8.95 -16.14 -4.45
N HIS A 24 -10.26 -15.93 -4.52
CA HIS A 24 -10.89 -15.29 -5.67
C HIS A 24 -10.37 -13.86 -5.88
N VAL A 25 -10.32 -13.07 -4.81
CA VAL A 25 -9.85 -11.69 -4.86
C VAL A 25 -8.38 -11.62 -5.32
N MET A 26 -7.49 -12.40 -4.71
CA MET A 26 -6.06 -12.33 -5.02
C MET A 26 -5.67 -13.00 -6.34
N LEU A 27 -6.24 -14.17 -6.67
CA LEU A 27 -5.77 -14.99 -7.80
C LEU A 27 -6.66 -14.90 -9.05
N LYS A 28 -7.95 -14.58 -8.92
CA LYS A 28 -8.87 -14.48 -10.08
C LYS A 28 -9.09 -13.05 -10.53
N LYS A 29 -9.45 -12.15 -9.61
CA LYS A 29 -9.67 -10.73 -9.94
C LYS A 29 -8.36 -9.98 -10.10
N GLY A 30 -7.45 -10.14 -9.14
CA GLY A 30 -6.20 -9.39 -9.10
C GLY A 30 -6.43 -7.89 -8.89
N SER A 31 -5.39 -7.09 -9.14
CA SER A 31 -5.39 -5.65 -8.83
C SER A 31 -4.88 -4.77 -9.98
N PHE A 32 -4.80 -5.28 -11.21
CA PHE A 32 -4.20 -4.54 -12.34
C PHE A 32 -4.88 -3.19 -12.61
N SER A 33 -6.20 -3.12 -12.60
CA SER A 33 -6.94 -1.86 -12.80
C SER A 33 -6.62 -0.85 -11.69
N ALA A 34 -6.67 -1.28 -10.43
CA ALA A 34 -6.31 -0.46 -9.27
C ALA A 34 -4.86 0.04 -9.33
N MET A 35 -3.90 -0.84 -9.61
CA MET A 35 -2.48 -0.45 -9.65
C MET A 35 -2.17 0.50 -10.82
N ARG A 36 -2.86 0.36 -11.96
CA ARG A 36 -2.77 1.32 -13.07
C ARG A 36 -3.42 2.66 -12.70
N PHE A 37 -4.54 2.64 -11.98
CA PHE A 37 -5.17 3.86 -11.48
C PHE A 37 -4.25 4.62 -10.52
N VAL A 38 -3.65 3.93 -9.54
CA VAL A 38 -2.64 4.51 -8.65
C VAL A 38 -1.44 5.04 -9.43
N THR A 39 -0.99 4.32 -10.47
CA THR A 39 0.09 4.79 -11.36
C THR A 39 -0.28 6.07 -12.10
N ALA A 40 -1.50 6.17 -12.64
CA ALA A 40 -1.98 7.38 -13.32
C ALA A 40 -2.03 8.58 -12.35
N VAL A 41 -2.51 8.36 -11.12
CA VAL A 41 -2.49 9.36 -10.03
C VAL A 41 -1.04 9.77 -9.75
N GLN A 42 -0.12 8.82 -9.54
CA GLN A 42 1.29 9.10 -9.27
C GLN A 42 1.97 9.94 -10.36
N MET A 43 1.63 9.72 -11.63
CA MET A 43 2.25 10.42 -12.75
C MET A 43 1.89 11.90 -12.85
N SER A 44 0.73 12.31 -12.32
CA SER A 44 0.16 13.64 -12.57
C SER A 44 -0.28 14.39 -11.32
N HIS A 45 -0.69 13.65 -10.29
CA HIS A 45 -1.22 14.16 -9.03
C HIS A 45 -0.70 13.34 -7.84
N PRO A 46 0.63 13.31 -7.61
CA PRO A 46 1.26 12.49 -6.56
C PRO A 46 0.72 12.80 -5.15
N GLU A 47 0.17 14.00 -4.92
CA GLU A 47 -0.46 14.42 -3.68
C GLU A 47 -1.63 13.50 -3.23
N PHE A 48 -2.28 12.80 -4.16
CA PHE A 48 -3.39 11.88 -3.86
C PHE A 48 -2.99 10.41 -3.76
N VAL A 49 -1.71 10.05 -3.99
CA VAL A 49 -1.29 8.64 -4.03
C VAL A 49 -1.54 7.94 -2.70
N GLU A 50 -1.23 8.60 -1.58
CA GLU A 50 -1.45 8.02 -0.26
C GLU A 50 -2.94 7.79 0.01
N SER A 51 -3.77 8.81 -0.20
CA SER A 51 -5.21 8.73 0.12
C SER A 51 -5.92 7.73 -0.77
N VAL A 52 -5.66 7.72 -2.08
CA VAL A 52 -6.31 6.77 -3.00
C VAL A 52 -5.86 5.33 -2.76
N SER A 53 -4.59 5.10 -2.43
CA SER A 53 -4.10 3.77 -2.09
C SER A 53 -4.77 3.26 -0.82
N ARG A 54 -4.89 4.13 0.20
CA ARG A 54 -5.58 3.83 1.46
C ARG A 54 -7.04 3.46 1.22
N GLU A 55 -7.76 4.22 0.41
CA GLU A 55 -9.17 3.93 0.10
C GLU A 55 -9.35 2.61 -0.67
N LEU A 56 -8.45 2.30 -1.62
CA LEU A 56 -8.44 1.00 -2.28
C LEU A 56 -8.19 -0.13 -1.28
N TRP A 57 -7.24 0.02 -0.35
CA TRP A 57 -7.03 -0.93 0.74
C TRP A 57 -8.25 -1.08 1.64
N MET A 58 -8.92 0.03 1.99
CA MET A 58 -10.15 -0.01 2.80
C MET A 58 -11.25 -0.80 2.11
N ARG A 59 -11.46 -0.61 0.80
CA ARG A 59 -12.45 -1.36 0.04
C ARG A 59 -12.21 -2.86 0.12
N ILE A 60 -11.03 -3.32 -0.31
CA ILE A 60 -10.75 -4.76 -0.40
C ILE A 60 -10.49 -5.40 0.96
N TRP A 61 -9.66 -4.78 1.80
CA TRP A 61 -9.14 -5.35 3.05
C TRP A 61 -9.82 -4.81 4.31
N SER A 62 -10.99 -4.16 4.19
CA SER A 62 -11.80 -3.77 5.36
C SER A 62 -13.30 -3.95 5.09
N GLU A 63 -13.76 -3.55 3.91
CA GLU A 63 -15.17 -3.54 3.53
C GLU A 63 -15.59 -4.76 2.67
N ASP A 64 -14.65 -5.61 2.24
CA ASP A 64 -14.88 -6.74 1.32
C ASP A 64 -15.55 -6.30 -0.01
N LYS A 65 -15.06 -5.19 -0.57
CA LYS A 65 -15.55 -4.56 -1.79
C LYS A 65 -14.57 -4.66 -2.94
N ASP A 66 -15.12 -4.54 -4.14
CA ASP A 66 -14.39 -4.59 -5.40
C ASP A 66 -13.44 -3.41 -5.59
N ILE A 67 -12.34 -3.65 -6.33
CA ILE A 67 -11.34 -2.66 -6.75
C ILE A 67 -10.93 -2.82 -8.23
N THR A 68 -11.71 -3.56 -9.03
CA THR A 68 -11.38 -3.84 -10.44
C THR A 68 -12.25 -3.06 -11.42
N GLU A 69 -13.49 -2.75 -11.03
CA GLU A 69 -14.45 -2.06 -11.88
C GLU A 69 -14.27 -0.52 -11.88
N PRO A 70 -14.61 0.16 -12.99
CA PRO A 70 -14.54 1.63 -13.10
C PRO A 70 -15.21 2.37 -11.93
N GLU A 71 -16.42 1.95 -11.56
CA GLU A 71 -17.21 2.58 -10.49
C GLU A 71 -16.54 2.40 -9.13
N SER A 72 -15.95 1.23 -8.87
CA SER A 72 -15.19 0.96 -7.65
C SER A 72 -13.98 1.90 -7.49
N LEU A 73 -13.29 2.19 -8.58
CA LEU A 73 -12.14 3.09 -8.59
C LEU A 73 -12.56 4.56 -8.39
N LEU A 74 -13.68 4.97 -8.99
CA LEU A 74 -14.24 6.31 -8.80
C LEU A 74 -14.71 6.54 -7.36
N GLU A 75 -15.38 5.57 -6.74
CA GLU A 75 -15.77 5.66 -5.33
C GLU A 75 -14.56 5.78 -4.40
N ALA A 76 -13.47 5.05 -4.68
CA ALA A 76 -12.23 5.18 -3.92
C ALA A 76 -11.58 6.56 -4.12
N ALA A 77 -11.60 7.08 -5.34
CA ALA A 77 -11.06 8.39 -5.68
C ALA A 77 -11.82 9.53 -4.99
N GLU A 78 -13.16 9.45 -4.97
CA GLU A 78 -14.02 10.41 -4.27
C GLU A 78 -13.72 10.46 -2.77
N LYS A 79 -13.69 9.30 -2.10
CA LYS A 79 -13.32 9.21 -0.67
C LYS A 79 -11.91 9.71 -0.39
N ALA A 80 -11.00 9.56 -1.35
CA ALA A 80 -9.63 10.04 -1.28
C ALA A 80 -9.48 11.56 -1.52
N GLY A 81 -10.59 12.26 -1.81
CA GLY A 81 -10.62 13.71 -2.03
C GLY A 81 -10.28 14.13 -3.46
N ILE A 82 -10.26 13.21 -4.43
CA ILE A 82 -10.00 13.52 -5.84
C ILE A 82 -11.29 14.08 -6.47
N PRO A 83 -11.28 15.28 -7.06
CA PRO A 83 -12.44 15.83 -7.76
C PRO A 83 -12.95 14.91 -8.86
N GLU A 84 -14.27 14.81 -9.01
CA GLU A 84 -14.92 13.83 -9.91
C GLU A 84 -14.41 13.90 -11.36
N ASP A 85 -14.31 15.10 -11.93
CA ASP A 85 -13.81 15.28 -13.31
C ASP A 85 -12.36 14.82 -13.46
N LEU A 86 -11.54 15.06 -12.44
CA LEU A 86 -10.16 14.59 -12.41
C LEU A 86 -10.12 13.07 -12.28
N ALA A 87 -10.93 12.48 -11.39
CA ALA A 87 -11.01 11.03 -11.21
C ALA A 87 -11.41 10.32 -12.52
N LYS A 88 -12.41 10.85 -13.24
CA LYS A 88 -12.82 10.34 -14.57
C LYS A 88 -11.71 10.44 -15.61
N LYS A 89 -10.99 11.56 -15.64
CA LYS A 89 -9.83 11.75 -16.53
C LYS A 89 -8.73 10.73 -16.23
N LEU A 90 -8.36 10.57 -14.96
CA LEU A 90 -7.37 9.58 -14.52
C LEU A 90 -7.81 8.16 -14.87
N LEU A 91 -9.08 7.82 -14.63
CA LEU A 91 -9.65 6.52 -14.96
C LEU A 91 -9.57 6.22 -16.46
N SER A 92 -9.87 7.18 -17.32
CA SER A 92 -9.76 7.00 -18.77
C SER A 92 -8.33 6.69 -19.24
N SER A 93 -7.31 7.13 -18.48
CA SER A 93 -5.91 6.93 -18.82
C SER A 93 -5.35 5.56 -18.44
N ILE A 94 -6.02 4.77 -17.58
CA ILE A 94 -5.45 3.51 -17.05
C ILE A 94 -5.17 2.46 -18.13
N THR A 95 -5.81 2.57 -19.30
CA THR A 95 -5.60 1.66 -20.43
C THR A 95 -4.56 2.17 -21.42
N SER A 96 -4.05 3.39 -21.24
CA SER A 96 -3.09 4.02 -22.13
C SER A 96 -1.73 3.30 -22.10
N PRO A 97 -0.97 3.32 -23.20
CA PRO A 97 0.39 2.76 -23.23
C PRO A 97 1.29 3.39 -22.17
N GLU A 98 1.17 4.70 -21.92
CA GLU A 98 2.00 5.44 -20.98
C GLU A 98 1.84 4.92 -19.55
N VAL A 99 0.60 4.76 -19.06
CA VAL A 99 0.34 4.27 -17.70
C VAL A 99 0.74 2.80 -17.56
N LYS A 100 0.48 1.97 -18.59
CA LYS A 100 0.87 0.56 -18.60
C LYS A 100 2.39 0.39 -18.53
N ASN A 101 3.11 1.15 -19.36
CA ASN A 101 4.58 1.12 -19.39
C ASN A 101 5.14 1.63 -18.07
N LYS A 102 4.56 2.69 -17.50
CA LYS A 102 5.03 3.22 -16.21
C LYS A 102 4.90 2.21 -15.07
N LEU A 103 3.77 1.50 -14.98
CA LEU A 103 3.60 0.45 -13.98
C LEU A 103 4.62 -0.68 -14.16
N LYS A 104 4.87 -1.07 -15.43
CA LYS A 104 5.89 -2.07 -15.76
C LYS A 104 7.29 -1.62 -15.33
N GLU A 105 7.70 -0.42 -15.70
CA GLU A 105 9.00 0.16 -15.32
C GLU A 105 9.18 0.22 -13.80
N ASN A 106 8.15 0.64 -13.06
CA ASN A 106 8.21 0.67 -11.60
C ASN A 106 8.41 -0.74 -11.02
N THR A 107 7.77 -1.74 -11.61
CA THR A 107 7.91 -3.14 -11.21
C THR A 107 9.30 -3.69 -11.56
N GLU A 108 9.82 -3.39 -12.74
CA GLU A 108 11.17 -3.80 -13.18
C GLU A 108 12.25 -3.18 -12.27
N LYS A 109 12.14 -1.90 -11.92
CA LYS A 109 13.05 -1.25 -10.95
C LYS A 109 13.02 -1.94 -9.58
N ALA A 110 11.85 -2.37 -9.11
CA ALA A 110 11.77 -3.13 -7.86
C ALA A 110 12.53 -4.47 -7.97
N LEU A 111 12.44 -5.15 -9.11
CA LEU A 111 13.18 -6.39 -9.36
C LEU A 111 14.70 -6.16 -9.41
N GLU A 112 15.17 -5.03 -9.94
CA GLU A 112 16.59 -4.65 -9.91
C GLU A 112 17.15 -4.53 -8.48
N TYR A 113 16.32 -4.15 -7.50
CA TYR A 113 16.66 -4.17 -6.08
C TYR A 113 16.57 -5.55 -5.41
N GLY A 114 16.23 -6.60 -6.15
CA GLY A 114 16.08 -7.96 -5.63
C GLY A 114 14.74 -8.22 -4.92
N VAL A 115 13.72 -7.38 -5.16
CA VAL A 115 12.39 -7.58 -4.57
C VAL A 115 11.76 -8.89 -5.07
N PHE A 116 11.38 -9.76 -4.13
CA PHE A 116 10.75 -11.06 -4.42
C PHE A 116 9.31 -11.17 -3.88
N GLY A 117 8.82 -10.15 -3.17
CA GLY A 117 7.50 -10.15 -2.55
C GLY A 117 7.11 -8.77 -2.02
N MET A 118 5.89 -8.64 -1.51
CA MET A 118 5.34 -7.40 -0.97
C MET A 118 4.81 -7.56 0.47
N PRO A 119 4.81 -6.48 1.28
CA PRO A 119 5.48 -5.21 1.01
C PRO A 119 7.00 -5.33 1.08
N SER A 120 7.70 -4.52 0.30
CA SER A 120 9.15 -4.38 0.34
C SER A 120 9.52 -2.90 0.42
N ILE A 121 10.52 -2.59 1.23
CA ILE A 121 11.06 -1.25 1.43
C ILE A 121 12.53 -1.27 1.00
N VAL A 122 12.91 -0.41 0.07
CA VAL A 122 14.30 -0.16 -0.29
C VAL A 122 14.73 1.14 0.38
N ALA A 123 15.58 1.05 1.38
CA ALA A 123 16.12 2.21 2.08
C ALA A 123 17.53 2.50 1.56
N HIS A 124 17.80 3.76 1.21
CA HIS A 124 19.13 4.19 0.80
C HIS A 124 19.90 4.67 2.05
N ILE A 125 20.78 3.82 2.58
CA ILE A 125 21.55 4.06 3.81
C ILE A 125 23.02 4.18 3.44
N ASN A 126 23.64 5.33 3.72
CA ASN A 126 25.01 5.65 3.28
C ASN A 126 25.20 5.44 1.76
N ASP A 127 24.24 5.97 0.98
CA ASP A 127 24.17 5.86 -0.48
C ASP A 127 24.09 4.43 -1.05
N LYS A 128 23.83 3.44 -0.20
CA LYS A 128 23.64 2.04 -0.61
C LYS A 128 22.18 1.61 -0.44
N PRO A 129 21.59 0.93 -1.44
CA PRO A 129 20.26 0.37 -1.30
C PRO A 129 20.26 -0.87 -0.41
N GLU A 130 19.43 -0.85 0.63
CA GLU A 130 19.19 -1.96 1.55
C GLU A 130 17.73 -2.39 1.43
N LEU A 131 17.48 -3.68 1.13
CA LEU A 131 16.13 -4.24 0.94
C LEU A 131 15.60 -4.86 2.23
N PHE A 132 14.40 -4.44 2.64
CA PHE A 132 13.65 -4.99 3.77
C PHE A 132 12.30 -5.54 3.29
N PHE A 133 12.09 -6.84 3.46
CA PHE A 133 10.83 -7.51 3.11
C PHE A 133 9.93 -7.70 4.34
N GLY A 134 8.66 -7.35 4.21
CA GLY A 134 7.63 -7.52 5.23
C GLY A 134 7.28 -6.22 5.99
N SER A 135 6.14 -6.24 6.67
CA SER A 135 5.67 -5.12 7.51
C SER A 135 6.21 -5.17 8.95
N ASP A 136 7.12 -6.11 9.24
CA ASP A 136 7.71 -6.36 10.57
C ASP A 136 9.18 -5.90 10.67
N ARG A 137 9.69 -5.20 9.65
CA ARG A 137 11.10 -4.76 9.58
C ARG A 137 11.34 -3.31 9.97
N PHE A 138 10.30 -2.57 10.36
CA PHE A 138 10.43 -1.15 10.71
C PHE A 138 11.39 -0.90 11.89
N GLU A 139 11.48 -1.80 12.87
CA GLU A 139 12.41 -1.65 13.99
C GLU A 139 13.89 -1.75 13.55
N LEU A 140 14.20 -2.75 12.73
CA LEU A 140 15.54 -2.90 12.15
C LEU A 140 15.88 -1.74 11.22
N LEU A 141 14.92 -1.31 10.39
CA LEU A 141 15.07 -0.14 9.52
C LEU A 141 15.35 1.12 10.35
N ALA A 142 14.60 1.36 11.42
CA ALA A 142 14.81 2.50 12.30
C ALA A 142 16.22 2.48 12.93
N HIS A 143 16.65 1.32 13.44
CA HIS A 143 18.00 1.14 13.98
C HIS A 143 19.08 1.52 12.97
N LEU A 144 18.99 1.05 11.73
CA LEU A 144 19.98 1.32 10.69
C LEU A 144 19.96 2.79 10.20
N LEU A 145 18.82 3.47 10.32
CA LEU A 145 18.70 4.91 10.06
C LEU A 145 19.14 5.78 11.25
N GLY A 146 19.58 5.18 12.37
CA GLY A 146 19.89 5.91 13.60
C GLY A 146 18.66 6.55 14.24
N GLN A 147 17.46 6.08 13.89
CA GLN A 147 16.18 6.54 14.44
C GLN A 147 15.76 5.61 15.56
N TYR A 148 15.30 6.18 16.68
CA TYR A 148 14.73 5.40 17.77
C TYR A 148 13.21 5.43 17.69
N LEU A 149 12.59 4.26 17.53
CA LEU A 149 11.20 4.09 17.93
C LEU A 149 11.19 4.25 19.45
N THR A 150 10.58 5.33 19.95
CA THR A 150 10.60 5.63 21.38
C THR A 150 9.78 4.59 22.13
N ILE A 151 10.44 3.54 22.64
CA ILE A 151 9.86 2.65 23.64
C ILE A 151 9.94 3.39 24.98
N ARG A 152 8.87 4.10 25.37
CA ARG A 152 8.73 4.52 26.77
C ARG A 152 8.43 3.27 27.60
N LEU A 153 9.48 2.60 28.06
CA LEU A 153 9.38 1.67 29.17
C LEU A 153 9.22 2.50 30.44
N LEU A 154 7.98 2.85 30.79
CA LEU A 154 7.65 3.28 32.15
C LEU A 154 7.72 2.05 33.05
N LEU A 155 8.94 1.69 33.47
CA LEU A 155 9.13 0.83 34.64
C LEU A 155 8.72 1.64 35.88
N LEU A 156 7.42 1.64 36.15
CA LEU A 156 6.86 2.04 37.44
C LEU A 156 6.74 0.80 38.32
N TYR A 157 7.79 0.44 39.06
CA TYR A 157 7.70 -0.32 40.33
C TYR A 157 8.99 -0.02 41.12
N VAL A 158 9.04 0.27 42.41
CA VAL A 158 8.10 0.56 43.51
C VAL A 158 8.98 1.26 44.58
N ALA A 159 8.35 2.09 45.41
CA ALA A 159 8.93 2.72 46.59
C ALA A 159 9.87 1.81 47.42
N LEU A 160 10.99 2.39 47.84
CA LEU A 160 11.46 2.32 49.22
C LEU A 160 11.70 3.75 49.70
#